data_AF-A0A5J4T857-F1
#
_entry.id   AF-A0A5J4T857-F1
#
_cell.length_a   1.000
_cell.length_b   1.000
_cell.length_c   1.000
_cell.angle_alpha   90.00
_cell.angle_beta   90.00
_cell.angle_gamma   90.00
#
_symmetry.space_group_name_H-M   'P 1'
#
loop_
_entity.id
_entity.type
_entity.pdbx_description
1 polymer ?
#
loop_
_entity_poly.entity_id
_entity_poly.type
_entity_poly.pdbx_seq_one_letter_code
_entity_poly.pdbx_strand_id
1 'polypeptide(L)' 'MSNFRKIEDERKDCFFLETLALPGEIQSMVVGRFFDKNIESLVLAKSTFLSIFHSNETEGNFDFVDHIC' A
#
# COMPACT_ATOMS: atom_id res chain seq x y z
N MET A 1 29.40 -12.03 -27.73
CA MET A 1 29.86 -11.59 -26.40
C MET A 1 28.72 -10.82 -25.74
N SER A 2 27.85 -11.55 -25.06
CA SER A 2 26.69 -11.04 -24.34
C SER A 2 27.10 -10.64 -22.94
N ASN A 3 26.87 -9.38 -22.56
CA ASN A 3 26.75 -8.94 -21.17
C ASN A 3 25.90 -7.66 -21.16
N PHE A 4 24.60 -7.81 -21.42
CA PHE A 4 23.62 -6.83 -20.97
C PHE A 4 23.55 -6.95 -19.46
N ARG A 5 24.31 -6.12 -18.75
CA ARG A 5 24.09 -5.90 -17.32
C ARG A 5 22.67 -5.37 -17.19
N LYS A 6 21.77 -6.21 -16.68
CA LYS A 6 20.48 -5.78 -16.12
C LYS A 6 20.86 -4.70 -15.10
N ILE A 7 20.54 -3.45 -15.40
CA ILE A 7 20.54 -2.40 -14.40
C ILE A 7 19.48 -2.88 -13.43
N GLU A 8 19.90 -3.41 -12.29
CA GLU A 8 19.03 -3.57 -11.15
C GLU A 8 18.56 -2.14 -10.87
N ASP A 9 17.30 -1.85 -11.21
CA ASP A 9 16.62 -0.65 -10.76
C ASP A 9 16.81 -0.63 -9.25
N GLU A 10 17.74 0.19 -8.77
CA GLU A 10 17.89 0.48 -7.36
C GLU A 10 16.52 0.98 -6.91
N ARG A 11 15.80 0.12 -6.18
CA ARG A 11 14.45 0.39 -5.73
C ARG A 11 14.54 1.59 -4.79
N LYS A 12 14.35 2.79 -5.33
CA LYS A 12 14.38 4.04 -4.57
C LYS A 12 13.35 3.92 -3.46
N ASP A 13 13.72 4.35 -2.25
CA ASP A 13 12.77 4.49 -1.17
C ASP A 13 11.69 5.50 -1.59
N CYS A 14 10.46 5.02 -1.76
CA CYS A 14 9.31 5.83 -2.10
C CYS A 14 8.51 6.13 -0.83
N PHE A 15 8.20 7.41 -0.61
CA PHE A 15 7.37 7.86 0.51
C PHE A 15 6.06 8.42 -0.04
N PHE A 16 4.94 7.83 0.38
CA PHE A 16 3.61 8.33 0.10
C PHE A 16 3.11 9.07 1.33
N LEU A 17 2.74 10.34 1.17
CA LEU A 17 2.15 11.15 2.22
C LEU A 17 0.74 11.54 1.83
N GLU A 18 -0.23 10.90 2.47
CA GLU A 18 -1.65 11.13 2.26
C GLU A 18 -2.43 10.94 3.57
N THR A 19 -3.61 11.55 3.64
CA THR A 19 -4.48 11.46 4.83
C THR A 19 -5.52 10.38 4.60
N LEU A 20 -5.30 9.19 5.18
CA LEU A 20 -6.20 8.03 5.04
C LEU A 20 -7.25 7.92 6.16
N ALA A 21 -7.11 8.71 7.21
CA ALA A 21 -8.00 8.76 8.37
C ALA A 21 -7.81 10.05 9.15
N LEU A 22 -8.78 10.42 9.99
CA LEU A 22 -8.59 11.49 10.96
C LEU A 22 -7.64 11.04 12.10
N PRO A 23 -6.93 11.98 12.76
CA PRO A 23 -6.10 11.65 13.91
C PRO A 23 -6.89 10.92 15.00
N GLY A 24 -6.36 9.79 15.48
CA GLY A 24 -6.98 8.96 16.52
C GLY A 24 -7.94 7.88 15.99
N GLU A 25 -8.25 7.85 14.69
CA GLU A 25 -9.09 6.80 14.12
C GLU A 25 -8.36 5.47 13.91
N ILE A 26 -7.05 5.50 13.64
CA ILE A 26 -6.25 4.30 13.34
C ILE A 26 -5.68 3.71 14.64
N GLN A 27 -6.11 2.52 15.03
CA GLN A 27 -5.55 1.79 16.18
C GLN A 27 -4.39 0.88 15.77
N SER A 28 -4.44 0.32 14.57
CA SER A 28 -3.37 -0.49 14.00
C SER A 28 -3.41 -0.50 12.47
N MET A 29 -2.31 -0.91 11.87
CA MET A 29 -2.11 -0.93 10.43
C MET A 29 -1.29 -2.15 10.03
N VAL A 30 -1.60 -2.73 8.87
CA VAL A 30 -0.76 -3.74 8.25
C VAL A 30 -0.64 -3.50 6.75
N VAL A 31 0.54 -3.74 6.21
CA VAL A 31 0.84 -3.66 4.78
C VAL A 31 1.22 -5.06 4.30
N GLY A 32 0.67 -5.49 3.18
CA GLY A 32 0.95 -6.80 2.62
C GLY A 32 0.06 -7.17 1.45
N ARG A 33 0.28 -8.34 0.88
CA ARG A 33 -0.44 -8.84 -0.30
C ARG A 33 -1.50 -9.85 0.13
N PHE A 34 -2.64 -9.37 0.63
CA PHE A 34 -3.66 -10.22 1.26
C PHE A 34 -4.70 -10.76 0.27
N PHE A 35 -5.14 -9.91 -0.66
CA PHE A 35 -6.24 -10.20 -1.59
C PHE A 35 -5.71 -10.64 -2.96
N ASP A 36 -4.58 -10.09 -3.39
CA ASP A 36 -3.85 -10.48 -4.59
C ASP A 36 -2.34 -10.49 -4.30
N LYS A 37 -1.65 -11.55 -4.71
CA LYS A 37 -0.18 -11.67 -4.57
C LYS A 37 0.60 -10.63 -5.38
N ASN A 38 -0.05 -9.95 -6.32
CA ASN A 38 0.56 -8.96 -7.21
C ASN A 38 0.28 -7.52 -6.77
N ILE A 39 -0.66 -7.30 -5.84
CA ILE A 39 -1.07 -5.97 -5.39
C ILE A 39 -0.76 -5.84 -3.91
N GLU A 40 0.09 -4.88 -3.54
CA GLU A 40 0.29 -4.55 -2.14
C GLU A 40 -0.92 -3.80 -1.61
N SER A 41 -1.44 -4.23 -0.48
CA SER A 41 -2.62 -3.67 0.18
C SER A 41 -2.23 -3.07 1.52
N LEU A 42 -2.86 -1.96 1.85
CA LEU A 42 -2.80 -1.32 3.15
C LEU A 42 -4.14 -1.52 3.85
N VAL A 43 -4.11 -2.14 5.03
CA VAL A 43 -5.31 -2.35 5.85
C VAL A 43 -5.18 -1.55 7.13
N LEU A 44 -6.15 -0.68 7.37
CA LEU A 44 -6.26 0.13 8.58
C LEU A 44 -7.36 -0.44 9.48
N ALA A 45 -7.02 -0.77 10.72
CA ALA A 45 -8.03 -1.01 11.73
C ALA A 45 -8.52 0.34 12.28
N LYS A 46 -9.83 0.58 12.15
CA LYS A 46 -10.53 1.79 12.59
C LYS A 46 -11.71 1.42 13.49
N SER A 47 -11.45 1.33 14.79
CA SER A 47 -12.37 1.08 15.90
C SER A 47 -13.29 -0.14 15.69
N THR A 48 -14.35 0.04 14.90
CA THR A 48 -15.39 -0.96 14.64
C THR A 48 -15.37 -1.50 13.21
N PHE A 49 -14.44 -1.06 12.37
CA PHE A 49 -14.33 -1.51 10.98
C PHE A 49 -12.88 -1.49 10.49
N LEU A 50 -12.61 -2.16 9.38
CA LEU A 50 -11.36 -2.12 8.64
C LEU A 50 -11.53 -1.28 7.39
N SER A 51 -10.52 -0.51 7.02
CA SER A 51 -10.44 0.16 5.71
C SER A 51 -9.34 -0.48 4.89
N ILE A 52 -9.64 -0.86 3.65
CA ILE A 52 -8.70 -1.52 2.75
C ILE A 52 -8.36 -0.56 1.61
N PHE A 53 -7.06 -0.45 1.34
CA PHE A 53 -6.54 0.29 0.21
C PHE A 53 -5.56 -0.57 -0.60
N HIS A 54 -5.46 -0.33 -1.90
CA HIS A 54 -4.46 -0.94 -2.77
C HIS A 54 -3.41 0.08 -3.18
N SER A 55 -2.14 -0.31 -3.11
CA SER A 55 -1.04 0.50 -3.61
C SER A 55 -1.13 0.59 -5.13
N ASN A 56 -1.15 1.81 -5.64
CA ASN A 56 -1.06 2.10 -7.06
C ASN A 56 0.36 2.60 -7.35
N GLU A 57 1.24 1.70 -7.76
CA GLU A 57 2.64 2.03 -8.06
C GLU A 57 2.78 3.00 -9.24
N THR A 58 1.77 3.12 -10.11
CA THR A 58 1.80 3.99 -11.29
C THR A 58 1.52 5.43 -10.93
N GLU A 59 0.51 5.66 -10.08
CA GLU A 59 0.11 6.99 -9.62
C GLU A 59 0.82 7.43 -8.34
N GLY A 60 1.39 6.47 -7.60
CA GLY A 60 2.06 6.71 -6.34
C GLY A 60 1.10 7.12 -5.23
N ASN A 61 -0.01 6.40 -5.07
CA ASN A 61 -1.03 6.62 -4.04
C ASN A 61 -1.62 5.29 -3.57
N PHE A 62 -2.55 5.34 -2.61
CA PHE A 62 -3.36 4.18 -2.25
C PHE A 62 -4.83 4.39 -2.64
N ASP A 63 -5.32 3.51 -3.52
CA ASP A 63 -6.71 3.50 -3.96
C ASP A 63 -7.60 2.86 -2.90
N PHE A 64 -8.67 3.55 -2.49
CA PHE A 64 -9.66 2.98 -1.59
C PHE A 64 -10.40 1.81 -2.24
N VAL A 65 -10.52 0.69 -1.51
CA VAL A 65 -11.17 -0.52 -1.99
C VAL A 65 -12.48 -0.75 -1.26
N ASP A 66 -12.45 -0.86 0.07
CA ASP A 66 -13.62 -1.25 0.85
C ASP A 66 -13.52 -0.93 2.36
N HIS A 67 -14.68 -1.02 3.02
CA HIS A 67 -14.84 -1.08 4.46
C HIS A 67 -15.45 -2.41 4.91
N ILE A 68 -14.77 -3.11 5.83
CA ILE A 68 -15.28 -4.36 6.41
C ILE A 68 -15.64 -4.10 7.88
N CYS A 69 -16.90 -4.28 8.24
CA CYS A 69 -17.42 -4.17 9.62
C CYS A 69 -17.36 -5.51 10.36
#